data_AF-A0A2H5VMB5-F1
#
_entry.id   AF-A0A2H5VMB5-F1
#
_cell.length_a   1.000
_cell.length_b   1.000
_cell.length_c   1.000
_cell.angle_alpha   90.00
_cell.angle_beta   90.00
_cell.angle_gamma   90.00
#
_symmetry.space_group_name_H-M   'P 1'
#
loop_
_entity.id
_entity.type
_entity.pdbx_description
1 polymer ?
#
loop_
_entity_poly.entity_id
_entity_poly.type
_entity_poly.pdbx_seq_one_letter_code
_entity_poly.pdbx_strand_id
1 'polypeptide(L)'
;MDRNEVHIAFEILLEEIEGVANRLNDEGADAFRSGNYEAAQRVIEAATRLAEFREKVKALQKEWDRVFAGMVRPSKRRGRRKKPLPRGLRTPEDAFRRLILEVLVELGGRAPMSEVLDRVEKKMEGRLTPHDYKPLPSDPKTIRWRNTAQWCRNTLVREGLMKGDSPRGVWEISEEGRGALQTGAV
;
A
#
# COMPACT_ATOMS: atom_id res chain seq x y z
N MET A 1 -24.67 2.83 -8.76
CA MET A 1 -23.40 2.16 -8.46
C MET A 1 -23.27 2.17 -6.95
N ASP A 2 -23.01 1.04 -6.31
CA ASP A 2 -22.90 1.01 -4.85
C ASP A 2 -21.59 1.72 -4.43
N ARG A 3 -21.58 2.52 -3.36
CA ARG A 3 -20.37 3.23 -2.88
C ARG A 3 -19.18 2.28 -2.75
N ASN A 4 -19.48 1.07 -2.28
CA ASN A 4 -18.53 0.00 -2.11
C ASN A 4 -17.91 -0.46 -3.45
N GLU A 5 -18.67 -0.47 -4.56
CA GLU A 5 -18.18 -0.96 -5.85
C GLU A 5 -17.08 -0.08 -6.46
N VAL A 6 -17.21 1.25 -6.36
CA VAL A 6 -16.20 2.16 -6.91
C VAL A 6 -14.95 2.16 -6.05
N HIS A 7 -15.09 2.17 -4.72
CA HIS A 7 -13.95 2.02 -3.82
C HIS A 7 -13.20 0.70 -4.06
N ILE A 8 -13.92 -0.42 -4.24
CA ILE A 8 -13.32 -1.71 -4.62
C ILE A 8 -12.57 -1.63 -5.96
N ALA A 9 -13.12 -0.91 -6.94
CA ALA A 9 -12.44 -0.75 -8.23
C ALA A 9 -11.12 0.03 -8.10
N PHE A 10 -11.07 1.03 -7.22
CA PHE A 10 -9.82 1.72 -6.89
C PHE A 10 -8.81 0.79 -6.22
N GLU A 11 -9.22 -0.05 -5.27
CA GLU A 11 -8.33 -1.03 -4.62
C GLU A 11 -7.74 -2.02 -5.63
N ILE A 12 -8.57 -2.53 -6.56
CA ILE A 12 -8.10 -3.41 -7.65
C ILE A 12 -7.09 -2.67 -8.54
N LEU A 13 -7.39 -1.43 -8.94
CA LEU A 13 -6.49 -0.64 -9.78
C LEU A 13 -5.15 -0.38 -9.08
N LEU A 14 -5.18 0.00 -7.81
CA LEU A 14 -3.96 0.23 -7.02
C LEU A 14 -3.12 -1.05 -6.94
N GLU A 15 -3.74 -2.19 -6.70
CA GLU A 15 -3.06 -3.48 -6.69
C GLU A 15 -2.36 -3.81 -8.02
N GLU A 16 -3.01 -3.55 -9.15
CA GLU A 16 -2.40 -3.76 -10.46
C GLU A 16 -1.23 -2.80 -10.72
N ILE A 17 -1.34 -1.54 -10.30
CA ILE A 17 -0.26 -0.55 -10.37
C ILE A 17 0.94 -1.01 -9.54
N GLU A 18 0.69 -1.48 -8.32
CA GLU A 18 1.74 -2.01 -7.43
C GLU A 18 2.40 -3.26 -8.03
N GLY A 19 1.65 -4.10 -8.73
CA GLY A 19 2.19 -5.24 -9.48
C GLY A 19 3.11 -4.82 -10.63
N VAL A 20 2.77 -3.75 -11.37
CA VAL A 20 3.66 -3.16 -12.41
C VAL A 20 4.93 -2.61 -11.77
N ALA A 21 4.82 -1.92 -10.63
CA ALA A 21 5.95 -1.34 -9.95
C ALA A 21 6.95 -2.41 -9.46
N ASN A 22 6.46 -3.55 -8.99
CA ASN A 22 7.32 -4.66 -8.59
C ASN A 22 8.12 -5.23 -9.77
N ARG A 23 7.49 -5.38 -10.94
CA ARG A 23 8.21 -5.81 -12.16
C ARG A 23 9.31 -4.84 -12.56
N LEU A 24 9.02 -3.53 -12.53
CA LEU A 24 10.03 -2.50 -12.80
C LEU A 24 11.18 -2.59 -11.78
N ASN A 25 10.90 -2.83 -10.50
CA ASN A 25 11.95 -2.98 -9.50
C ASN A 25 12.86 -4.20 -9.77
N ASP A 26 12.28 -5.32 -10.19
CA ASP A 26 13.04 -6.53 -10.54
C ASP A 26 13.91 -6.29 -11.80
N GLU A 27 13.34 -5.69 -12.84
CA GLU A 27 14.08 -5.31 -14.06
C GLU A 27 15.23 -4.34 -13.75
N GLY A 28 14.98 -3.37 -12.86
CA GLY A 28 16.00 -2.41 -12.42
C GLY A 28 17.12 -3.08 -11.66
N ALA A 29 16.78 -4.01 -10.74
CA ALA A 29 17.77 -4.80 -10.02
C ALA A 29 18.61 -5.66 -10.96
N ASP A 30 18.02 -6.28 -11.98
CA ASP A 30 18.72 -7.05 -13.00
C ASP A 30 19.64 -6.18 -13.87
N ALA A 31 19.18 -5.00 -14.27
CA ALA A 31 19.98 -4.05 -15.03
C ALA A 31 21.21 -3.60 -14.23
N PHE A 32 21.05 -3.31 -12.94
CA PHE A 32 22.16 -2.99 -12.05
C PHE A 32 23.12 -4.17 -11.87
N ARG A 33 22.61 -5.38 -11.62
CA ARG A 33 23.44 -6.59 -11.48
C ARG A 33 24.29 -6.87 -12.73
N SER A 34 23.74 -6.56 -13.89
CA SER A 34 24.39 -6.79 -15.19
C SER A 34 25.28 -5.64 -15.65
N GLY A 35 25.42 -4.58 -14.86
CA GLY A 35 26.20 -3.38 -15.21
C GLY A 35 25.60 -2.53 -16.35
N ASN A 36 24.33 -2.77 -16.71
CA ASN A 36 23.65 -2.00 -17.74
C ASN A 36 23.01 -0.74 -17.13
N TYR A 37 23.85 0.26 -16.85
CA TYR A 37 23.43 1.49 -16.18
C TYR A 37 22.43 2.32 -16.99
N GLU A 38 22.48 2.26 -18.31
CA GLU A 38 21.53 2.97 -19.18
C GLU A 38 20.11 2.39 -19.04
N ALA A 39 20.00 1.05 -19.05
CA ALA A 39 18.74 0.38 -18.77
C ALA A 39 18.27 0.65 -17.34
N ALA A 40 19.17 0.59 -16.35
CA ALA A 40 18.85 0.89 -14.96
C ALA A 40 18.28 2.31 -14.79
N GLN A 41 18.86 3.30 -15.46
CA GLN A 41 18.38 4.69 -15.41
C GLN A 41 16.98 4.82 -16.00
N ARG A 42 16.69 4.19 -17.14
CA ARG A 42 15.34 4.17 -17.73
C ARG A 42 14.31 3.55 -16.78
N VAL A 43 14.67 2.44 -16.14
CA VAL A 43 13.78 1.75 -15.20
C VAL A 43 13.52 2.61 -13.96
N ILE A 44 14.54 3.30 -13.43
CA ILE A 44 14.37 4.23 -12.30
C ILE A 44 13.40 5.36 -12.66
N GLU A 45 13.54 5.95 -13.85
CA GLU A 45 12.64 7.01 -14.31
C GLU A 45 11.20 6.50 -14.42
N ALA A 46 11.01 5.32 -15.02
CA ALA A 46 9.71 4.69 -15.14
C ALA A 46 9.07 4.37 -13.76
N ALA A 47 9.85 3.80 -12.85
CA ALA A 47 9.40 3.47 -11.50
C ALA A 47 8.99 4.72 -10.70
N THR A 48 9.76 5.81 -10.84
CA THR A 48 9.45 7.11 -10.21
C THR A 48 8.13 7.66 -10.72
N ARG A 49 7.94 7.71 -12.05
CA ARG A 49 6.69 8.17 -12.67
C ARG A 49 5.49 7.31 -12.27
N LEU A 50 5.69 6.00 -12.13
CA LEU A 50 4.64 5.08 -11.71
C LEU A 50 4.25 5.29 -10.25
N ALA A 51 5.21 5.55 -9.36
CA ALA A 51 4.94 5.89 -7.96
C ALA A 51 4.13 7.20 -7.85
N GLU A 52 4.50 8.23 -8.61
CA GLU A 52 3.71 9.48 -8.68
C GLU A 52 2.30 9.26 -9.20
N PHE A 53 2.14 8.40 -10.22
CA PHE A 53 0.84 8.06 -10.78
C PHE A 53 -0.05 7.35 -9.75
N ARG A 54 0.51 6.36 -9.03
CA ARG A 54 -0.18 5.67 -7.93
C ARG A 54 -0.72 6.67 -6.91
N GLU A 55 0.06 7.68 -6.57
CA GLU A 55 -0.36 8.70 -5.60
C GLU A 55 -1.51 9.57 -6.10
N LYS A 56 -1.53 9.90 -7.39
CA LYS A 56 -2.68 10.57 -8.02
C LYS A 56 -3.93 9.68 -7.94
N VAL A 57 -3.80 8.38 -8.18
CA VAL A 57 -4.91 7.43 -8.05
C VAL A 57 -5.42 7.34 -6.62
N LYS A 58 -4.54 7.30 -5.61
CA LYS A 58 -4.94 7.36 -4.20
C LYS A 58 -5.63 8.67 -3.83
N ALA A 59 -5.15 9.80 -4.35
CA ALA A 59 -5.80 11.09 -4.13
C ALA A 59 -7.22 11.10 -4.69
N LEU A 60 -7.41 10.57 -5.91
CA LEU A 60 -8.73 10.42 -6.53
C LEU A 60 -9.65 9.47 -5.76
N GLN A 61 -9.12 8.37 -5.22
CA GLN A 61 -9.87 7.48 -4.34
C GLN A 61 -10.35 8.22 -3.08
N LYS A 62 -9.46 8.96 -2.41
CA LYS A 62 -9.80 9.76 -1.22
C LYS A 62 -10.81 10.86 -1.55
N GLU A 63 -10.65 11.54 -2.67
CA GLU A 63 -11.61 12.54 -3.15
C GLU A 63 -12.98 11.90 -3.41
N TRP A 64 -13.01 10.74 -4.06
CA TRP A 64 -14.23 9.98 -4.29
C TRP A 64 -14.96 9.67 -2.98
N ASP A 65 -14.23 9.15 -2.00
CA ASP A 65 -14.76 8.79 -0.69
C ASP A 65 -15.21 9.99 0.16
N ARG A 66 -14.69 11.20 -0.12
CA ARG A 66 -15.11 12.43 0.57
C ARG A 66 -16.30 13.10 -0.10
N VAL A 67 -16.24 13.29 -1.41
CA VAL A 67 -17.20 14.10 -2.18
C VAL A 67 -18.48 13.33 -2.47
N PHE A 68 -18.35 12.06 -2.87
CA PHE A 68 -19.48 11.29 -3.39
C PHE A 68 -20.07 10.30 -2.39
N ALA A 69 -19.41 10.04 -1.25
CA ALA A 69 -19.89 9.13 -0.22
C ALA A 69 -21.25 9.51 0.39
N GLY A 70 -21.62 10.78 0.36
CA GLY A 70 -22.94 11.27 0.82
C GLY A 70 -24.01 11.37 -0.26
N MET A 71 -23.62 11.42 -1.55
CA MET A 71 -24.55 11.69 -2.67
C MET A 71 -25.15 10.43 -3.28
N VAL A 72 -24.47 9.28 -3.14
CA VAL A 72 -24.94 8.02 -3.73
C VAL A 72 -25.79 7.25 -2.72
N ARG A 73 -27.09 7.58 -2.63
CA ARG A 73 -28.06 6.73 -1.92
C ARG A 73 -28.14 5.36 -2.62
N PRO A 74 -28.21 4.24 -1.87
CA PRO A 74 -28.35 2.93 -2.48
C PRO A 74 -29.67 2.88 -3.27
N SER A 75 -29.57 2.91 -4.60
CA SER A 75 -30.72 2.81 -5.48
C SER A 75 -31.32 1.41 -5.36
N LYS A 76 -32.58 1.30 -4.88
CA LYS A 76 -33.39 0.07 -4.90
C LYS A 76 -33.78 -0.33 -6.34
N ARG A 77 -32.84 -0.43 -7.28
CA ARG A 77 -33.12 -0.93 -8.63
C ARG A 77 -32.83 -2.41 -8.71
N ARG A 78 -33.90 -3.20 -8.54
CA ARG A 78 -34.02 -4.59 -8.98
C ARG A 78 -33.88 -4.61 -10.52
N GLY A 79 -32.68 -4.88 -11.00
CA GLY A 79 -32.43 -5.07 -12.44
C GLY A 79 -31.11 -5.81 -12.62
N ARG A 80 -31.20 -7.02 -13.17
CA ARG A 80 -30.13 -7.92 -13.64
C ARG A 80 -28.71 -7.48 -13.22
N ARG A 81 -28.33 -7.79 -11.98
CA ARG A 81 -27.00 -7.46 -11.43
C ARG A 81 -25.93 -8.14 -12.28
N LYS A 82 -25.04 -7.35 -12.90
CA LYS A 82 -23.67 -7.82 -13.19
C LYS A 82 -23.14 -8.41 -11.88
N LYS A 83 -22.44 -9.56 -11.93
CA LYS A 83 -21.87 -10.18 -10.73
C LYS A 83 -21.17 -9.07 -9.93
N PRO A 84 -21.56 -8.83 -8.66
CA PRO A 84 -20.96 -7.76 -7.87
C PRO A 84 -19.45 -7.97 -7.85
N LEU A 85 -18.69 -6.88 -7.96
CA LEU A 85 -17.25 -6.94 -7.72
C LEU A 85 -17.04 -7.61 -6.36
N PRO A 86 -16.10 -8.56 -6.24
CA PRO A 86 -15.91 -9.28 -5.00
C PRO A 86 -15.59 -8.26 -3.90
N ARG A 87 -16.46 -8.15 -2.90
CA ARG A 87 -16.33 -7.20 -1.79
C ARG A 87 -15.23 -7.67 -0.84
N GLY A 88 -14.42 -6.74 -0.35
CA GLY A 88 -13.42 -7.03 0.69
C GLY A 88 -12.36 -8.04 0.26
N LEU A 89 -11.86 -7.94 -0.97
CA LEU A 89 -10.77 -8.80 -1.43
C LEU A 89 -9.50 -8.58 -0.64
N ARG A 90 -9.16 -7.33 -0.31
CA ARG A 90 -7.88 -7.00 0.27
C ARG A 90 -8.08 -6.03 1.43
N THR A 91 -7.23 -6.15 2.44
CA THR A 91 -7.14 -5.20 3.54
C THR A 91 -6.59 -3.88 2.98
N PRO A 92 -7.28 -2.75 3.16
CA PRO A 92 -6.85 -1.48 2.59
C PRO A 92 -5.54 -1.02 3.23
N GLU A 93 -4.74 -0.29 2.47
CA GLU A 93 -3.45 0.24 2.93
C GLU A 93 -3.58 1.03 4.25
N ASP A 94 -4.63 1.85 4.37
CA ASP A 94 -4.86 2.69 5.54
C ASP A 94 -5.02 1.89 6.85
N ALA A 95 -5.41 0.61 6.77
CA ALA A 95 -5.51 -0.26 7.95
C ALA A 95 -4.14 -0.59 8.58
N PHE A 96 -3.06 -0.48 7.80
CA PHE A 96 -1.70 -0.78 8.26
C PHE A 96 -0.99 0.42 8.87
N ARG A 97 -1.41 1.66 8.54
CA ARG A 97 -0.71 2.91 8.90
C ARG A 97 -0.36 2.98 10.39
N ARG A 98 -1.39 2.96 11.23
CA ARG A 98 -1.25 3.03 12.68
C ARG A 98 -0.44 1.87 13.24
N LEU A 99 -0.69 0.66 12.76
CA LEU A 99 -0.02 -0.53 13.27
C LEU A 99 1.48 -0.55 12.97
N ILE A 100 1.90 -0.10 11.78
CA ILE A 100 3.32 0.01 11.43
C ILE A 100 4.01 0.98 12.39
N LEU A 101 3.44 2.16 12.61
CA LEU A 101 4.01 3.15 13.52
C LEU A 101 4.06 2.62 14.97
N GLU A 102 2.99 1.99 15.46
CA GLU A 102 2.96 1.40 16.81
C GLU A 102 4.02 0.31 16.98
N VAL A 103 4.16 -0.59 16.00
CA VAL A 103 5.17 -1.65 16.03
C VAL A 103 6.57 -1.06 16.05
N LEU A 104 6.83 0.00 15.26
CA LEU A 104 8.13 0.68 15.30
C LEU A 104 8.40 1.28 16.67
N VAL A 105 7.41 1.91 17.31
CA VAL A 105 7.57 2.42 18.69
C VAL A 105 7.88 1.29 19.67
N GLU A 106 7.15 0.17 19.59
CA GLU A 106 7.37 -1.02 20.43
C GLU A 106 8.78 -1.61 20.25
N LEU A 107 9.33 -1.55 19.03
CA LEU A 107 10.67 -2.03 18.70
C LEU A 107 11.77 -0.97 18.96
N GLY A 108 11.49 0.08 19.74
CA GLY A 108 12.48 1.11 20.09
C GLY A 108 12.66 2.21 19.05
N GLY A 109 11.79 2.28 18.04
CA GLY A 109 11.75 3.30 17.00
C GLY A 109 12.34 2.90 15.66
N ARG A 110 13.11 1.81 15.61
CA ARG A 110 13.86 1.39 14.42
C ARG A 110 14.01 -0.13 14.42
N ALA A 111 13.67 -0.78 13.31
CA ALA A 111 13.77 -2.23 13.20
C ALA A 111 13.91 -2.70 11.75
N PRO A 112 14.45 -3.92 11.52
CA PRO A 112 14.39 -4.58 10.22
C PRO A 112 12.95 -4.67 9.70
N MET A 113 12.75 -4.40 8.42
CA MET A 113 11.44 -4.45 7.76
C MET A 113 10.73 -5.79 7.99
N SER A 114 11.46 -6.91 7.89
CA SER A 114 10.89 -8.24 8.12
C SER A 114 10.30 -8.38 9.52
N GLU A 115 11.00 -7.91 10.54
CA GLU A 115 10.56 -7.97 11.93
C GLU A 115 9.33 -7.09 12.18
N VAL A 116 9.30 -5.88 11.59
CA VAL A 116 8.13 -4.99 11.63
C VAL A 116 6.92 -5.68 11.00
N LEU A 117 7.08 -6.25 9.79
CA LEU A 117 6.01 -6.94 9.09
C LEU A 117 5.50 -8.14 9.89
N ASP A 118 6.37 -8.98 10.43
CA ASP A 118 5.98 -10.15 11.22
C ASP A 118 5.19 -9.76 12.48
N ARG A 119 5.52 -8.62 13.12
CA ARG A 119 4.78 -8.10 14.27
C ARG A 119 3.45 -7.46 13.87
N VAL A 120 3.41 -6.76 12.74
CA VAL A 120 2.17 -6.22 12.15
C VAL A 120 1.20 -7.34 11.80
N GLU A 121 1.68 -8.44 11.21
CA GLU A 121 0.88 -9.64 10.90
C GLU A 121 0.18 -10.19 12.15
N LYS A 122 0.92 -10.35 13.24
CA LYS A 122 0.37 -10.79 14.53
C LYS A 122 -0.71 -9.84 15.06
N LYS A 123 -0.50 -8.52 14.93
CA LYS A 123 -1.50 -7.52 15.34
C LYS A 123 -2.71 -7.45 14.41
N MET A 124 -2.57 -7.95 13.19
CA MET A 124 -3.62 -7.99 12.16
C MET A 124 -4.37 -9.32 12.14
N GLU A 125 -4.12 -10.21 13.11
CA GLU A 125 -4.81 -11.49 13.22
C GLU A 125 -6.34 -11.29 13.25
N GLY A 126 -7.06 -12.07 12.43
CA GLY A 126 -8.51 -11.95 12.25
C GLY A 126 -8.98 -10.74 11.43
N ARG A 127 -8.07 -9.84 11.01
CA ARG A 127 -8.38 -8.70 10.12
C ARG A 127 -7.95 -8.94 8.68
N LEU A 128 -6.84 -9.64 8.46
CA LEU A 128 -6.41 -10.06 7.12
C LEU A 128 -7.39 -11.08 6.54
N THR A 129 -7.69 -10.94 5.25
CA THR A 129 -8.57 -11.82 4.51
C THR A 129 -7.78 -12.97 3.87
N PRO A 130 -8.42 -14.08 3.44
CA PRO A 130 -7.71 -15.14 2.71
C PRO A 130 -7.05 -14.68 1.40
N HIS A 131 -7.50 -13.56 0.82
CA HIS A 131 -6.90 -13.02 -0.40
C HIS A 131 -5.66 -12.18 -0.09
N ASP A 132 -5.56 -11.54 1.08
CA ASP A 132 -4.36 -10.84 1.57
C ASP A 132 -3.13 -11.76 1.67
N TYR A 133 -3.35 -13.04 1.95
CA TYR A 133 -2.30 -14.07 2.04
C TYR A 133 -1.90 -14.66 0.69
N LYS A 134 -2.59 -14.31 -0.41
CA LYS A 134 -2.23 -14.84 -1.73
C LYS A 134 -0.93 -14.19 -2.22
N PRO A 135 -0.15 -14.92 -3.02
CA PRO A 135 0.98 -14.32 -3.72
C PRO A 135 0.51 -13.29 -4.75
N LEU A 136 1.39 -12.36 -5.09
CA LEU A 136 1.18 -11.47 -6.22
C LEU A 136 1.29 -12.25 -7.54
N PRO A 137 0.45 -11.97 -8.55
CA PRO A 137 0.58 -12.59 -9.87
C PRO A 137 1.89 -12.22 -10.57
N SER A 138 2.39 -11.02 -10.28
CA SER A 138 3.64 -10.49 -10.84
C SER A 138 4.90 -11.07 -10.18
N ASP A 139 4.83 -11.36 -8.88
CA ASP A 139 5.90 -11.98 -8.11
C ASP A 139 5.32 -13.00 -7.13
N PRO A 140 5.36 -14.30 -7.48
CA PRO A 140 4.83 -15.36 -6.64
C PRO A 140 5.48 -15.48 -5.26
N LYS A 141 6.65 -14.87 -5.02
CA LYS A 141 7.34 -14.90 -3.73
C LYS A 141 6.85 -13.82 -2.78
N THR A 142 6.19 -12.78 -3.30
CA THR A 142 5.69 -11.66 -2.49
C THR A 142 4.23 -11.87 -2.13
N ILE A 143 3.93 -11.85 -0.83
CA ILE A 143 2.57 -11.91 -0.29
C ILE A 143 1.89 -10.54 -0.42
N ARG A 144 0.63 -10.51 -0.90
CA ARG A 144 -0.13 -9.28 -1.18
C ARG A 144 -0.16 -8.29 -0.02
N TRP A 145 -0.47 -8.76 1.20
CA TRP A 145 -0.53 -7.85 2.35
C TRP A 145 0.83 -7.26 2.72
N ARG A 146 1.92 -8.04 2.58
CA ARG A 146 3.28 -7.54 2.81
C ARG A 146 3.66 -6.46 1.81
N ASN A 147 3.24 -6.62 0.55
CA ASN A 147 3.40 -5.57 -0.46
C ASN A 147 2.58 -4.32 -0.08
N THR A 148 1.33 -4.51 0.34
CA THR A 148 0.46 -3.42 0.82
C THR A 148 1.11 -2.62 1.94
N ALA A 149 1.65 -3.30 2.94
CA ALA A 149 2.30 -2.67 4.09
C ALA A 149 3.59 -1.92 3.68
N GLN A 150 4.33 -2.43 2.70
CA GLN A 150 5.49 -1.72 2.14
C GLN A 150 5.09 -0.44 1.42
N TRP A 151 4.00 -0.46 0.64
CA TRP A 151 3.44 0.74 0.05
C TRP A 151 2.90 1.72 1.09
N CYS A 152 2.27 1.21 2.15
CA CYS A 152 1.89 2.00 3.32
C CYS A 152 3.09 2.73 3.90
N ARG A 153 4.23 2.04 4.08
CA ARG A 153 5.47 2.68 4.53
C ARG A 153 5.91 3.79 3.58
N ASN A 154 5.84 3.59 2.26
CA ASN A 154 6.24 4.63 1.31
C ASN A 154 5.34 5.86 1.42
N THR A 155 4.03 5.67 1.59
CA THR A 155 3.11 6.77 1.87
C THR A 155 3.46 7.48 3.20
N LEU A 156 3.72 6.73 4.28
CA LEU A 156 4.09 7.29 5.59
C LEU A 156 5.41 8.10 5.54
N VAL A 157 6.40 7.63 4.78
CA VAL A 157 7.67 8.36 4.57
C VAL A 157 7.43 9.69 3.87
N ARG A 158 6.63 9.68 2.80
CA ARG A 158 6.31 10.89 2.05
C ARG A 158 5.52 11.90 2.89
N GLU A 159 4.70 11.41 3.81
CA GLU A 159 3.94 12.23 4.76
C GLU A 159 4.76 12.68 5.97
N GLY A 160 6.05 12.34 6.05
CA GLY A 160 6.94 12.74 7.15
C GLY A 160 6.83 11.88 8.41
N LEU A 161 5.92 10.90 8.45
CA LEU A 161 5.66 10.05 9.64
C LEU A 161 6.70 8.93 9.83
N MET A 162 7.47 8.63 8.79
CA MET A 162 8.59 7.69 8.83
C MET A 162 9.82 8.29 8.14
N LYS A 163 11.01 7.82 8.51
CA LYS A 163 12.25 8.30 7.88
C LYS A 163 12.49 7.67 6.51
N GLY A 164 12.86 8.51 5.55
CA GLY A 164 13.17 8.11 4.17
C GLY A 164 14.63 7.72 3.94
N ASP A 165 15.52 8.14 4.83
CA ASP A 165 16.98 8.02 4.77
C ASP A 165 17.55 6.89 5.64
N SER A 166 16.69 6.03 6.21
CA SER A 166 17.12 4.86 6.97
C SER A 166 17.88 3.84 6.09
N PRO A 167 18.82 3.07 6.68
CA PRO A 167 19.53 2.03 5.94
C PRO A 167 18.61 1.03 5.24
N ARG A 168 19.08 0.48 4.12
CA ARG A 168 18.32 -0.48 3.32
C ARG A 168 17.82 -1.65 4.20
N GLY A 169 16.52 -1.96 4.07
CA GLY A 169 15.88 -3.04 4.83
C GLY A 169 15.53 -2.68 6.27
N VAL A 170 15.76 -1.44 6.70
CA VAL A 170 15.42 -0.95 8.04
C VAL A 170 14.35 0.12 7.92
N TRP A 171 13.33 0.02 8.77
CA TRP A 171 12.28 1.01 8.91
C TRP A 171 12.46 1.76 10.22
N GLU A 172 12.16 3.05 10.20
CA GLU A 172 12.33 3.94 11.35
C GLU A 172 11.20 4.97 11.38
N ILE A 173 10.66 5.18 12.58
CA ILE A 173 9.64 6.21 12.81
C ILE A 173 10.30 7.58 12.97
N SER A 174 9.67 8.63 12.45
CA SER A 174 10.12 10.01 12.70
C SER A 174 9.54 10.54 14.02
N GLU A 175 10.04 11.68 14.49
CA GLU A 175 9.42 12.34 15.65
C GLU A 175 8.00 12.83 15.34
N GLU A 176 7.75 13.29 14.12
CA GLU A 176 6.40 13.63 13.65
C GLU A 176 5.47 12.41 13.70
N GLY A 177 5.95 11.23 13.30
CA GLY A 177 5.22 9.96 13.41
C GLY A 177 4.87 9.58 14.84
N ARG A 178 5.80 9.78 15.79
CA ARG A 178 5.53 9.57 17.23
C ARG A 178 4.50 10.56 17.76
N GLY A 179 4.60 11.84 17.37
CA GLY A 179 3.63 12.86 17.75
C GLY A 179 2.23 12.59 17.18
N ALA A 180 2.15 12.14 15.92
CA ALA A 180 0.90 11.75 15.28
C ALA A 180 0.24 10.58 16.01
N LEU A 181 1.00 9.56 16.40
CA LEU A 181 0.49 8.44 17.19
C LEU A 181 -0.12 8.87 18.54
N GLN A 182 0.54 9.80 19.24
CA GLN A 182 0.06 10.29 20.54
C GLN A 182 -1.23 11.10 20.42
N THR A 183 -1.34 11.90 19.35
CA THR A 183 -2.51 12.76 19.09
C THR A 183 -3.64 12.04 18.34
N GLY A 184 -3.40 10.82 17.85
CA GLY A 184 -4.33 10.05 17.04
C GLY A 184 -4.46 10.54 15.58
N ALA A 185 -3.56 11.41 15.13
CA ALA A 185 -3.56 12.02 13.80
C ALA A 185 -2.83 11.17 12.74
N VAL A 186 -3.12 9.86 12.71
CA VAL A 186 -2.43 8.84 11.89
C VAL A 186 -3.29 8.34 10.73
#